data_AF-A0A7Y5VYM0-F1
#
_entry.id   AF-A0A7Y5VYM0-F1
#
_cell.length_a   1.000
_cell.length_b   1.000
_cell.length_c   1.000
_cell.angle_alpha   90.00
_cell.angle_beta   90.00
_cell.angle_gamma   90.00
#
_symmetry.space_group_name_H-M   'P 1'
#
loop_
_entity.id
_entity.type
_entity.pdbx_description
1 polymer ?
#
loop_
_entity_poly.entity_id
_entity_poly.type
_entity_poly.pdbx_seq_one_letter_code
_entity_poly.pdbx_strand_id
1 'polypeptide(L)'
;MPAIFELNQFGTLPLWGQALIAARMVRRGVLAALPDATPEFRDRALAACATIERASAEGELNDADERALKDAMNLRDRADSRVASVASALWWAIDSCRAARGAQDFPVDASVSNSALRAVGELGEDARVSRAQLTVLLAADFDLVRFACSEISVGRYDALTAHVLERLAPVHPLTLVETPMRGTHHAEREAR
;
A
#
# COMPACT_ATOMS: atom_id res chain seq x y z
N MET A 1 9.42 18.18 -6.83
CA MET A 1 8.35 17.25 -7.21
C MET A 1 7.25 18.05 -7.91
N PRO A 2 6.83 17.71 -9.13
CA PRO A 2 5.64 18.34 -9.70
C PRO A 2 4.41 17.86 -8.92
N ALA A 3 3.59 18.82 -8.47
CA ALA A 3 2.36 18.58 -7.75
C ALA A 3 1.30 18.00 -8.70
N ILE A 4 1.15 16.67 -8.68
CA ILE A 4 -0.01 16.01 -9.30
C ILE A 4 -0.54 15.02 -8.27
N PHE A 5 -1.12 15.58 -7.21
CA PHE A 5 -2.23 15.06 -6.42
C PHE A 5 -2.48 15.94 -5.20
N GLU A 6 -3.73 16.02 -4.76
CA GLU A 6 -4.08 16.55 -3.45
C GLU A 6 -3.67 15.58 -2.31
N LEU A 7 -2.38 15.23 -2.22
CA LEU A 7 -1.82 14.51 -1.07
C LEU A 7 -2.01 15.30 0.24
N ASN A 8 -2.20 16.61 0.14
CA ASN A 8 -2.62 17.48 1.24
C ASN A 8 -3.99 17.09 1.83
N GLN A 9 -4.86 16.43 1.06
CA GLN A 9 -6.15 15.94 1.55
C GLN A 9 -6.14 14.47 1.98
N PHE A 10 -5.07 13.71 1.72
CA PHE A 10 -5.00 12.31 2.16
C PHE A 10 -5.20 12.17 3.67
N GLY A 11 -4.63 13.12 4.42
CA GLY A 11 -4.78 13.25 5.86
C GLY A 11 -6.18 13.65 6.33
N THR A 12 -7.19 13.83 5.48
CA THR A 12 -8.58 14.11 5.89
C THR A 12 -9.44 12.85 5.96
N LEU A 13 -8.97 11.73 5.42
CA LEU A 13 -9.68 10.45 5.53
C LEU A 13 -9.68 9.94 6.98
N PRO A 14 -10.67 9.11 7.38
CA PRO A 14 -10.54 8.30 8.60
C PRO A 14 -9.21 7.56 8.63
N LEU A 15 -8.63 7.38 9.82
CA LEU A 15 -7.30 6.77 9.96
C LEU A 15 -7.26 5.34 9.41
N TRP A 16 -8.32 4.56 9.68
CA TRP A 16 -8.51 3.25 9.09
C TRP A 16 -8.67 3.31 7.56
N GLY A 17 -9.28 4.37 7.03
CA GLY A 17 -9.35 4.66 5.58
C GLY A 17 -7.98 4.81 4.94
N GLN A 18 -7.06 5.49 5.61
CA GLN A 18 -5.70 5.67 5.13
C GLN A 18 -4.91 4.35 5.12
N ALA A 19 -5.02 3.57 6.20
CA ALA A 19 -4.40 2.25 6.30
C ALA A 19 -4.96 1.28 5.24
N LEU A 20 -6.28 1.30 5.01
CA LEU A 20 -6.93 0.52 3.98
C LEU A 20 -6.39 0.84 2.58
N ILE A 21 -6.29 2.12 2.22
CA ILE A 21 -5.76 2.51 0.91
C ILE A 21 -4.32 2.04 0.75
N ALA A 22 -3.49 2.17 1.79
CA ALA A 22 -2.12 1.67 1.77
C ALA A 22 -2.08 0.14 1.51
N ALA A 23 -2.87 -0.64 2.25
CA ALA A 23 -2.97 -2.08 2.07
C ALA A 23 -3.45 -2.47 0.67
N ARG A 24 -4.44 -1.76 0.13
CA ARG A 24 -4.93 -1.98 -1.24
C ARG A 24 -3.83 -1.71 -2.26
N MET A 25 -3.11 -0.60 -2.15
CA MET A 25 -1.98 -0.28 -3.05
C MET A 25 -0.87 -1.33 -2.96
N VAL A 26 -0.49 -1.76 -1.75
CA VAL A 26 0.48 -2.84 -1.56
C VAL A 26 -0.01 -4.14 -2.19
N ARG A 27 -1.27 -4.52 -2.00
CA ARG A 27 -1.84 -5.71 -2.62
C ARG A 27 -1.74 -5.67 -4.15
N ARG A 28 -1.93 -4.51 -4.80
CA ARG A 28 -1.67 -4.37 -6.25
C ARG A 28 -0.23 -4.69 -6.61
N GLY A 29 0.72 -4.23 -5.80
CA GLY A 29 2.15 -4.54 -5.95
C GLY A 29 2.46 -6.02 -5.76
N VAL A 30 1.91 -6.65 -4.71
CA VAL A 30 2.07 -8.10 -4.45
C VAL A 30 1.51 -8.93 -5.61
N LEU A 31 0.33 -8.57 -6.11
CA LEU A 31 -0.29 -9.25 -7.26
C LEU A 31 0.52 -9.08 -8.55
N ALA A 32 1.16 -7.93 -8.74
CA ALA A 32 2.03 -7.69 -9.89
C ALA A 32 3.34 -8.47 -9.80
N ALA A 33 3.89 -8.62 -8.59
CA ALA A 33 5.13 -9.34 -8.32
C ALA A 33 4.97 -10.87 -8.26
N LEU A 34 3.76 -11.40 -8.47
CA LEU A 34 3.48 -12.85 -8.43
C LEU A 34 4.43 -13.72 -9.27
N PRO A 35 4.85 -13.32 -10.48
CA PRO A 35 5.78 -14.13 -11.28
C PRO A 35 7.17 -14.24 -10.65
N ASP A 36 7.56 -13.23 -9.85
CA ASP A 36 8.90 -13.11 -9.26
C ASP A 36 8.97 -13.58 -7.81
N ALA A 37 7.84 -13.59 -7.11
CA ALA A 37 7.73 -13.88 -5.69
C ALA A 37 7.75 -15.38 -5.37
N THR A 38 8.37 -15.75 -4.24
CA THR A 38 8.20 -17.10 -3.68
C THR A 38 6.76 -17.29 -3.18
N PRO A 39 6.22 -18.52 -3.18
CA PRO A 39 4.91 -18.79 -2.61
C PRO A 39 4.77 -18.32 -1.16
N GLU A 40 5.81 -18.51 -0.34
CA GLU A 40 5.83 -18.05 1.05
C GLU A 40 5.71 -16.52 1.15
N PHE A 41 6.46 -15.76 0.35
CA PHE A 41 6.35 -14.30 0.34
C PHE A 41 4.95 -13.88 -0.06
N ARG A 42 4.43 -14.43 -1.16
CA ARG A 42 3.09 -14.13 -1.68
C ARG A 42 2.02 -14.36 -0.63
N ASP A 43 1.98 -15.57 -0.06
CA ASP A 43 0.88 -15.97 0.81
C ASP A 43 0.90 -15.13 2.10
N ARG A 44 2.09 -14.84 2.65
CA ARG A 44 2.23 -13.97 3.83
C ARG A 44 1.90 -12.51 3.53
N ALA A 45 2.34 -11.98 2.40
CA ALA A 45 2.06 -10.59 2.03
C ALA A 45 0.57 -10.36 1.75
N LEU A 46 -0.09 -11.29 1.05
CA LEU A 46 -1.54 -11.24 0.82
C LEU A 46 -2.33 -11.40 2.12
N ALA A 47 -1.90 -12.32 3.00
CA ALA A 47 -2.51 -12.49 4.32
C ALA A 47 -2.39 -11.21 5.16
N ALA A 48 -1.22 -10.56 5.18
CA ALA A 48 -1.04 -9.30 5.88
C ALA A 48 -1.93 -8.18 5.32
N CYS A 49 -2.08 -8.07 3.99
CA CYS A 49 -3.02 -7.14 3.39
C CYS A 49 -4.47 -7.44 3.81
N ALA A 50 -4.87 -8.71 3.84
CA ALA A 50 -6.21 -9.12 4.28
C ALA A 50 -6.45 -8.81 5.76
N THR A 51 -5.44 -8.99 6.62
CA THR A 51 -5.52 -8.59 8.02
C THR A 51 -5.69 -7.08 8.18
N ILE A 52 -4.96 -6.25 7.42
CA ILE A 52 -5.15 -4.78 7.48
C ILE A 52 -6.55 -4.38 7.01
N GLU A 53 -7.06 -5.00 5.94
CA GLU A 53 -8.42 -4.73 5.45
C GLU A 53 -9.48 -5.07 6.49
N ARG A 54 -9.40 -6.26 7.11
CA ARG A 54 -10.32 -6.65 8.18
C ARG A 54 -10.18 -5.73 9.39
N ALA A 55 -8.96 -5.42 9.82
CA ALA A 55 -8.72 -4.50 10.94
C ALA A 55 -9.28 -3.11 10.67
N SER A 56 -9.18 -2.63 9.42
CA SER A 56 -9.81 -1.37 9.00
C SER A 56 -11.33 -1.44 9.07
N ALA A 57 -11.91 -2.61 8.81
CA ALA A 57 -13.34 -2.86 8.89
C ALA A 57 -13.88 -2.88 10.32
N GLU A 58 -13.12 -3.50 11.21
CA GLU A 58 -13.47 -3.73 12.62
C GLU A 58 -13.04 -2.56 13.51
N GLY A 59 -12.06 -1.77 13.07
CA GLY A 59 -11.48 -0.66 13.83
C GLY A 59 -10.53 -1.12 14.94
N GLU A 60 -10.06 -2.37 14.89
CA GLU A 60 -9.22 -2.97 15.90
C GLU A 60 -8.26 -4.04 15.34
N LEU A 61 -7.24 -4.36 16.13
CA LEU A 61 -6.34 -5.49 15.91
C LEU A 61 -6.36 -6.34 17.17
N ASN A 62 -6.55 -7.64 17.02
CA ASN A 62 -6.37 -8.57 18.14
C ASN A 62 -4.90 -9.03 18.24
N ASP A 63 -4.53 -9.68 19.35
CA ASP A 63 -3.15 -10.12 19.57
C ASP A 63 -2.60 -11.07 18.50
N ALA A 64 -3.47 -11.89 17.89
CA ALA A 64 -3.07 -12.79 16.81
C ALA A 64 -2.74 -12.01 15.53
N ASP A 65 -3.52 -10.98 15.23
CA ASP A 65 -3.28 -10.07 14.13
C ASP A 65 -1.99 -9.29 14.31
N GLU A 66 -1.75 -8.76 15.52
CA GLU A 66 -0.51 -8.06 15.81
C GLU A 66 0.72 -8.95 15.60
N ARG A 67 0.67 -10.20 16.07
CA ARG A 67 1.75 -11.17 15.84
C ARG A 67 1.94 -11.45 14.35
N ALA A 68 0.85 -11.74 13.63
CA ALA A 68 0.92 -12.04 12.20
C ALA A 68 1.48 -10.87 11.39
N LEU A 69 1.05 -9.64 11.68
CA LEU A 69 1.56 -8.43 11.03
C LEU A 69 3.04 -8.19 11.40
N LYS A 70 3.42 -8.35 12.67
CA LYS A 70 4.82 -8.25 13.09
C LYS A 70 5.72 -9.27 12.39
N ASP A 71 5.24 -10.50 12.22
CA ASP A 71 5.96 -11.53 11.50
C ASP A 71 6.09 -11.20 10.00
N ALA A 72 5.05 -10.62 9.40
CA ALA A 72 5.08 -10.15 8.01
C ALA A 72 6.04 -8.98 7.79
N MET A 73 6.28 -8.12 8.79
CA MET A 73 7.29 -7.04 8.69
C MET A 73 8.70 -7.60 8.42
N ASN A 74 9.01 -8.81 8.87
CA ASN A 74 10.30 -9.46 8.61
C ASN A 74 10.50 -9.87 7.14
N LEU A 75 9.45 -9.82 6.31
CA LEU A 75 9.59 -10.07 4.86
C LEU A 75 10.49 -9.02 4.20
N ARG A 76 10.51 -7.78 4.71
CA ARG A 76 11.37 -6.71 4.19
C ARG A 76 12.84 -7.08 4.23
N ASP A 77 13.29 -7.67 5.34
CA ASP A 77 14.71 -7.99 5.55
C ASP A 77 15.14 -9.27 4.78
N ARG A 78 14.18 -10.04 4.28
CA ARG A 78 14.40 -11.28 3.50
C ARG A 78 14.12 -11.11 2.01
N ALA A 79 13.64 -9.94 1.60
CA ALA A 79 13.25 -9.67 0.23
C ALA A 79 14.48 -9.57 -0.68
N ASP A 80 14.43 -10.25 -1.82
CA ASP A 80 15.39 -10.01 -2.90
C ASP A 80 15.01 -8.76 -3.70
N SER A 81 15.88 -8.35 -4.61
CA SER A 81 15.71 -7.12 -5.39
C SER A 81 14.44 -7.06 -6.25
N ARG A 82 13.82 -8.20 -6.58
CA ARG A 82 12.61 -8.25 -7.42
C ARG A 82 11.34 -7.92 -6.65
N VAL A 83 11.36 -8.10 -5.33
CA VAL A 83 10.21 -7.88 -4.44
C VAL A 83 10.51 -6.89 -3.30
N ALA A 84 11.72 -6.32 -3.26
CA ALA A 84 12.16 -5.40 -2.20
C ALA A 84 11.24 -4.19 -2.02
N SER A 85 10.82 -3.56 -3.13
CA SER A 85 9.89 -2.42 -3.15
C SER A 85 8.54 -2.79 -2.51
N VAL A 86 7.98 -3.94 -2.90
CA VAL A 86 6.71 -4.46 -2.37
C VAL A 86 6.84 -4.83 -0.89
N ALA A 87 7.95 -5.44 -0.48
CA ALA A 87 8.19 -5.81 0.91
C ALA A 87 8.35 -4.58 1.81
N SER A 88 9.06 -3.55 1.32
CA SER A 88 9.19 -2.25 1.99
C SER A 88 7.83 -1.55 2.08
N ALA A 89 7.07 -1.53 1.00
CA ALA A 89 5.72 -0.96 0.96
C ALA A 89 4.78 -1.66 1.96
N LEU A 90 4.83 -3.00 2.05
CA LEU A 90 4.05 -3.78 3.02
C LEU A 90 4.40 -3.39 4.46
N TRP A 91 5.69 -3.23 4.77
CA TRP A 91 6.12 -2.80 6.10
C TRP A 91 5.46 -1.48 6.51
N TRP A 92 5.43 -0.49 5.61
CA TRP A 92 4.82 0.81 5.88
C TRP A 92 3.30 0.76 5.95
N ALA A 93 2.64 -0.10 5.16
CA ALA A 93 1.20 -0.33 5.28
C ALA A 93 0.84 -0.96 6.63
N ILE A 94 1.66 -1.90 7.12
CA ILE A 94 1.51 -2.48 8.45
C ILE A 94 1.72 -1.42 9.53
N ASP A 95 2.75 -0.59 9.40
CA ASP A 95 3.02 0.50 10.33
C ASP A 95 1.87 1.52 10.39
N SER A 96 1.30 1.87 9.23
CA SER A 96 0.09 2.71 9.15
C SER A 96 -1.10 2.09 9.88
N CYS A 97 -1.33 0.78 9.72
CA CYS A 97 -2.40 0.06 10.39
C CYS A 97 -2.23 0.06 11.91
N ARG A 98 -1.01 -0.23 12.38
CA ARG A 98 -0.68 -0.20 13.82
C ARG A 98 -0.78 1.20 14.41
N ALA A 99 -0.38 2.23 13.65
CA ALA A 99 -0.56 3.62 14.04
C ALA A 99 -2.04 4.00 14.12
N ALA A 100 -2.89 3.53 13.19
CA ALA A 100 -4.34 3.76 13.25
C ALA A 100 -4.96 3.14 14.51
N ARG A 101 -4.54 1.92 14.89
CA ARG A 101 -4.95 1.30 16.16
C ARG A 101 -4.49 2.10 17.37
N GLY A 102 -3.22 2.53 17.40
CA GLY A 102 -2.65 3.29 18.50
C GLY A 102 -3.20 4.72 18.62
N ALA A 103 -3.76 5.27 17.53
CA ALA A 103 -4.34 6.61 17.50
C ALA A 103 -5.56 6.79 18.42
N GLN A 104 -6.22 5.68 18.78
CA GLN A 104 -7.31 5.66 19.76
C GLN A 104 -6.82 6.03 21.18
N ASP A 105 -5.56 5.70 21.49
CA ASP A 105 -4.98 5.86 22.82
C ASP A 105 -4.04 7.09 22.90
N PHE A 106 -3.40 7.46 21.79
CA PHE A 106 -2.47 8.60 21.70
C PHE A 106 -2.56 9.30 20.34
N PRO A 107 -2.47 10.64 20.24
CA PRO A 107 -2.62 11.36 18.98
C PRO A 107 -1.41 11.15 18.05
N VAL A 108 -1.46 10.09 17.23
CA VAL A 108 -0.43 9.72 16.23
C VAL A 108 -0.96 9.77 14.79
N ASP A 109 -2.03 10.53 14.55
CA ASP A 109 -2.68 10.74 13.24
C ASP A 109 -1.69 10.98 12.09
N ALA A 110 -0.70 11.84 12.30
CA ALA A 110 0.30 12.18 11.28
C ALA A 110 1.17 10.96 10.91
N SER A 111 1.43 10.05 11.86
CA SER A 111 2.16 8.81 11.60
C SER A 111 1.36 7.90 10.67
N VAL A 112 0.04 7.81 10.85
CA VAL A 112 -0.84 7.04 9.94
C VAL A 112 -0.69 7.54 8.51
N SER A 113 -0.86 8.86 8.31
CA SER A 113 -0.77 9.46 6.97
C SER A 113 0.62 9.30 6.37
N ASN A 114 1.67 9.56 7.15
CA ASN A 114 3.04 9.44 6.69
C ASN A 114 3.36 8.02 6.28
N SER A 115 3.01 7.02 7.09
CA SER A 115 3.30 5.61 6.80
C SER A 115 2.49 5.11 5.61
N ALA A 116 1.21 5.46 5.50
CA ALA A 116 0.40 5.13 4.32
C ALA A 116 0.99 5.69 3.01
N LEU A 117 1.40 6.97 3.02
CA LEU A 117 2.01 7.60 1.85
C LEU A 117 3.41 7.06 1.55
N ARG A 118 4.18 6.69 2.58
CA ARG A 118 5.46 5.98 2.42
C ARG A 118 5.26 4.63 1.76
N ALA A 119 4.23 3.86 2.13
CA ALA A 119 3.92 2.61 1.46
C ALA A 119 3.72 2.78 -0.05
N VAL A 120 2.98 3.80 -0.46
CA VAL A 120 2.80 4.13 -1.88
C VAL A 120 4.11 4.60 -2.52
N GLY A 121 4.91 5.37 -1.80
CA GLY A 121 6.23 5.83 -2.24
C GLY A 121 7.18 4.68 -2.55
N GLU A 122 7.28 3.68 -1.68
CA GLU A 122 8.13 2.50 -1.86
C GLU A 122 7.75 1.68 -3.11
N LEU A 123 6.46 1.60 -3.44
CA LEU A 123 6.03 0.98 -4.72
C LEU A 123 6.55 1.78 -5.93
N GLY A 124 6.64 3.11 -5.79
CA GLY A 124 7.14 4.01 -6.83
C GLY A 124 8.67 4.01 -7.00
N GLU A 125 9.40 3.32 -6.13
CA GLU A 125 10.85 3.08 -6.29
C GLU A 125 11.14 1.87 -7.19
N ASP A 126 10.15 1.01 -7.47
CA ASP A 126 10.30 -0.02 -8.49
C ASP A 126 10.33 0.61 -9.89
N ALA A 127 11.45 0.45 -10.60
CA ALA A 127 11.65 1.02 -11.94
C ALA A 127 10.65 0.50 -13.00
N ARG A 128 9.99 -0.63 -12.73
CA ARG A 128 8.95 -1.21 -13.60
C ARG A 128 7.58 -0.59 -13.34
N VAL A 129 7.42 0.20 -12.28
CA VAL A 129 6.12 0.77 -11.90
C VAL A 129 5.99 2.19 -12.44
N SER A 130 4.93 2.44 -13.20
CA SER A 130 4.61 3.78 -13.67
C SER A 130 4.07 4.64 -12.52
N ARG A 131 4.73 5.76 -12.24
CA ARG A 131 4.27 6.75 -11.26
C ARG A 131 2.88 7.29 -11.59
N ALA A 132 2.58 7.52 -12.87
CA ALA A 132 1.26 7.97 -13.31
C ALA A 132 0.17 6.94 -12.96
N GLN A 133 0.48 5.64 -13.11
CA GLN A 133 -0.44 4.56 -12.74
C GLN A 133 -0.70 4.54 -11.23
N LEU A 134 0.35 4.64 -10.40
CA LEU A 134 0.19 4.71 -8.95
C LEU A 134 -0.68 5.89 -8.52
N THR A 135 -0.43 7.06 -9.12
CA THR A 135 -1.22 8.27 -8.87
C THR A 135 -2.69 8.06 -9.23
N VAL A 136 -3.00 7.54 -10.43
CA VAL A 136 -4.40 7.28 -10.84
C VAL A 136 -5.10 6.29 -9.92
N LEU A 137 -4.44 5.20 -9.54
CA LEU A 137 -5.03 4.19 -8.66
C LEU A 137 -5.25 4.71 -7.24
N LEU A 138 -4.32 5.52 -6.73
CA LEU A 138 -4.47 6.20 -5.45
C LEU A 138 -5.66 7.16 -5.46
N ALA A 139 -5.96 7.84 -6.58
CA ALA A 139 -7.12 8.74 -6.71
C ALA A 139 -8.39 7.97 -6.57
N ALA A 140 -8.47 6.91 -7.38
CA ALA A 140 -9.67 6.11 -7.45
C ALA A 140 -10.00 5.54 -6.06
N ASP A 141 -9.01 4.98 -5.36
CA ASP A 141 -9.22 4.48 -4.00
C ASP A 141 -9.53 5.61 -3.00
N PHE A 142 -8.83 6.75 -3.07
CA PHE A 142 -9.08 7.91 -2.21
C PHE A 142 -10.50 8.44 -2.37
N ASP A 143 -10.94 8.71 -3.60
CA ASP A 143 -12.26 9.26 -3.88
C ASP A 143 -13.36 8.29 -3.48
N LEU A 144 -13.21 6.99 -3.76
CA LEU A 144 -14.18 5.98 -3.36
C LEU A 144 -14.29 5.87 -1.84
N VAL A 145 -13.17 5.78 -1.12
CA VAL A 145 -13.17 5.70 0.35
C VAL A 145 -13.74 7.00 0.94
N ARG A 146 -13.31 8.17 0.46
CA ARG A 146 -13.80 9.48 0.93
C ARG A 146 -15.30 9.60 0.73
N PHE A 147 -15.79 9.29 -0.47
CA PHE A 147 -17.21 9.34 -0.80
C PHE A 147 -18.01 8.41 0.10
N ALA A 148 -17.62 7.13 0.18
CA ALA A 148 -18.32 6.13 0.98
C ALA A 148 -18.33 6.48 2.48
N CYS A 149 -17.21 6.98 3.01
CA CYS A 149 -17.13 7.43 4.40
C CYS A 149 -18.04 8.64 4.66
N SER A 150 -18.07 9.60 3.73
CA SER A 150 -18.89 10.81 3.87
C SER A 150 -20.40 10.50 3.84
N GLU A 151 -20.82 9.50 3.06
CA GLU A 151 -22.23 9.13 2.91
C GLU A 151 -22.88 8.66 4.22
N ILE A 152 -22.10 7.99 5.07
CA ILE A 152 -22.55 7.46 6.36
C ILE A 152 -21.87 8.15 7.56
N SER A 153 -21.18 9.27 7.31
CA SER A 153 -20.53 10.08 8.35
C SER A 153 -19.52 9.31 9.22
N VAL A 154 -18.68 8.47 8.62
CA VAL A 154 -17.56 7.83 9.33
C VAL A 154 -16.63 8.91 9.89
N GLY A 155 -16.45 8.91 11.21
CA GLY A 155 -15.57 9.82 11.92
C GLY A 155 -14.09 9.49 11.75
N ARG A 156 -13.23 10.33 12.32
CA ARG A 156 -11.78 10.25 12.18
C ARG A 156 -11.18 8.93 12.64
N TYR A 157 -11.64 8.43 13.78
CA TYR A 157 -11.12 7.24 14.47
C TYR A 157 -12.00 6.00 14.30
N ASP A 158 -13.13 6.15 13.61
CA ASP A 158 -14.12 5.09 13.44
C ASP A 158 -13.64 4.02 12.46
N ALA A 159 -14.10 2.80 12.69
CA ALA A 159 -13.92 1.69 11.76
C ALA A 159 -14.63 1.96 10.42
N LEU A 160 -14.11 1.38 9.35
CA LEU A 160 -14.73 1.41 8.03
C LEU A 160 -15.82 0.34 7.98
N THR A 161 -17.06 0.72 8.26
CA THR A 161 -18.20 -0.21 8.21
C THR A 161 -18.26 -1.00 6.87
N ALA A 162 -18.95 -2.15 6.86
CA ALA A 162 -19.12 -2.98 5.66
C ALA A 162 -19.61 -2.19 4.42
N HIS A 163 -20.45 -1.17 4.64
CA HIS A 163 -20.96 -0.26 3.61
C HIS A 163 -19.85 0.47 2.82
N VAL A 164 -18.73 0.78 3.48
CA VAL A 164 -17.56 1.39 2.83
C VAL A 164 -16.86 0.36 1.96
N LEU A 165 -16.61 -0.83 2.49
CA LEU A 165 -15.85 -1.88 1.79
C LEU A 165 -16.59 -2.41 0.56
N GLU A 166 -17.92 -2.57 0.66
CA GLU A 166 -18.76 -3.05 -0.45
C GLU A 166 -18.78 -2.09 -1.66
N ARG A 167 -18.43 -0.81 -1.47
CA ARG A 167 -18.31 0.18 -2.55
C ARG A 167 -16.96 0.15 -3.27
N LEU A 168 -15.98 -0.56 -2.73
CA LEU A 168 -14.64 -0.55 -3.28
C LEU A 168 -14.54 -1.55 -4.43
N ALA A 169 -13.98 -1.09 -5.55
CA ALA A 169 -13.66 -1.97 -6.65
C ALA A 169 -12.66 -3.07 -6.21
N PRO A 170 -12.75 -4.27 -6.79
CA PRO A 170 -11.75 -5.32 -6.58
C PRO A 170 -10.33 -4.80 -6.85
N VAL A 171 -9.37 -5.31 -6.07
CA VAL A 171 -7.97 -4.94 -6.25
C VAL A 171 -7.39 -5.69 -7.46
N HIS A 172 -6.83 -4.95 -8.41
CA HIS A 172 -6.19 -5.48 -9.61
C HIS A 172 -4.65 -5.30 -9.53
N PRO A 173 -3.84 -6.18 -10.14
CA PRO A 173 -2.39 -6.04 -10.12
C PRO A 173 -1.94 -4.72 -10.76
N LEU A 174 -0.82 -4.16 -10.28
CA LEU A 174 -0.12 -3.12 -11.02
C LEU A 174 0.35 -3.68 -12.37
N THR A 175 0.25 -2.86 -13.42
CA THR A 175 0.89 -3.15 -14.69
C THR A 175 2.38 -2.80 -14.58
N LEU A 176 3.24 -3.80 -14.71
CA LEU A 176 4.69 -3.61 -14.75
C LEU A 176 5.11 -3.35 -16.20
N VAL A 177 5.92 -2.31 -16.41
CA VAL A 177 6.55 -2.05 -17.71
C VAL A 177 7.90 -2.76 -17.78
N GLU A 178 8.30 -3.17 -18.97
CA GLU A 178 9.67 -3.64 -19.19
C GLU A 178 10.65 -2.51 -18.86
N THR A 179 11.62 -2.80 -18.00
CA THR A 179 12.72 -1.87 -17.75
C THR A 179 13.49 -1.74 -19.06
N PRO A 180 13.67 -0.54 -19.63
CA PRO A 180 14.45 -0.40 -20.85
C PRO A 180 15.85 -0.97 -20.60
N MET A 181 16.21 -2.01 -21.37
CA MET A 181 17.58 -2.52 -21.37
C MET A 181 18.49 -1.33 -21.69
N ARG A 182 19.38 -0.97 -20.76
CA ARG A 182 20.48 -0.04 -21.09
C ARG A 182 21.25 -0.69 -22.22
N GLY A 183 21.00 -0.21 -23.44
CA GLY A 183 21.58 -0.77 -24.64
C GLY A 183 23.08 -0.87 -24.47
N THR A 184 23.60 -2.07 -24.64
CA THR A 184 25.00 -2.34 -24.95
C THR A 184 25.32 -1.81 -26.35
N HIS A 185 25.20 -0.51 -26.57
CA HIS A 185 25.65 0.17 -27.77
C HIS A 185 26.95 0.89 -27.49
N HIS A 186 28.04 0.13 -27.36
CA HIS A 186 29.41 0.63 -27.55
C HIS A 186 30.40 -0.51 -27.81
N ALA A 187 30.13 -1.34 -28.82
CA ALA A 187 31.10 -2.36 -29.28
C ALA A 187 31.40 -2.35 -30.79
N GLU A 188 30.87 -1.42 -31.59
CA GLU A 188 31.07 -1.46 -33.05
C GLU A 188 31.43 -0.11 -33.70
N ARG A 189 32.27 0.71 -33.04
CA ARG A 189 32.80 1.94 -33.67
C ARG A 189 34.30 2.15 -33.47
N GLU A 190 35.12 1.11 -33.60
CA GLU A 190 36.58 1.28 -33.79
C GLU A 190 37.18 0.22 -34.74
N ALA A 191 36.55 0.01 -35.89
CA ALA A 191 37.15 -0.78 -36.96
C ALA A 191 36.70 -0.29 -38.34
N ARG A 192 37.00 0.96 -38.70
CA ARG A 192 37.16 1.44 -40.09
C ARG A 192 38.13 2.61 -40.14
#